data_AF-A0A9E1MW74-F1
#
_entry.id   AF-A0A9E1MW74-F1
#
_cell.length_a   1.000
_cell.length_b   1.000
_cell.length_c   1.000
_cell.angle_alpha   90.00
_cell.angle_beta   90.00
_cell.angle_gamma   90.00
#
_symmetry.space_group_name_H-M   'P 1'
#
loop_
_entity.id
_entity.type
_entity.pdbx_description
1 polymer ?
#
loop_
_entity_poly.entity_id
_entity_poly.type
_entity_poly.pdbx_seq_one_letter_code
_entity_poly.pdbx_strand_id
1 'polypeptide(L)' 'MKLVAEGRWGEMACLQDGHVDGVPIHQAIDTYRLVDPEGELVAVARATGVELGA' A
#
# COMPACT_ATOMS: atom_id res chain seq x y z
N MET A 1 2.01 -3.22 -16.58
CA MET A 1 1.71 -4.10 -17.73
C MET A 1 2.02 -5.58 -17.49
N LYS A 2 3.02 -5.95 -16.66
CA LYS A 2 3.42 -7.35 -16.40
C LYS A 2 2.23 -8.30 -16.12
N LEU A 3 1.38 -7.99 -15.15
CA LEU A 3 0.24 -8.85 -14.76
C LEU A 3 -0.76 -9.09 -15.89
N VAL A 4 -1.07 -8.04 -16.66
CA VAL A 4 -1.97 -8.12 -17.83
C VAL A 4 -1.35 -8.97 -18.93
N ALA A 5 -0.05 -8.80 -19.20
CA ALA A 5 0.66 -9.60 -20.19
C ALA A 5 0.73 -11.09 -19.82
N GLU A 6 0.77 -11.40 -18.52
CA GLU A 6 0.75 -12.77 -17.97
C GLU A 6 -0.68 -13.35 -17.85
N GLY A 7 -1.72 -12.60 -18.23
CA GLY A 7 -3.12 -13.04 -18.12
C GLY A 7 -3.64 -13.15 -16.67
N ARG A 8 -2.93 -12.53 -15.72
CA ARG A 8 -3.25 -12.53 -14.28
C ARG A 8 -4.31 -11.47 -13.94
N TRP A 9 -5.53 -11.73 -14.40
CA TRP A 9 -6.69 -10.88 -14.14
C TRP A 9 -7.22 -11.06 -12.71
N GLY A 10 -7.86 -10.02 -12.16
CA GLY A 10 -8.35 -10.05 -10.78
C GLY A 10 -7.26 -9.93 -9.72
N GLU A 11 -6.03 -9.62 -10.13
CA GLU A 11 -4.92 -9.32 -9.24
C GLU A 11 -4.62 -7.81 -9.18
N MET A 12 -4.23 -7.33 -8.01
CA MET A 12 -3.74 -5.98 -7.77
C MET A 12 -2.22 -6.02 -7.68
N ALA A 13 -1.54 -5.08 -8.35
CA ALA A 13 -0.11 -4.88 -8.13
C ALA A 13 0.11 -4.31 -6.72
N CYS A 14 0.90 -5.01 -5.90
CA CYS A 14 1.23 -4.61 -4.54
C CYS A 14 2.75 -4.60 -4.34
N LEU A 15 3.22 -3.63 -3.55
CA LEU A 15 4.60 -3.58 -3.06
C LEU A 15 4.68 -4.38 -1.75
N GLN A 16 5.48 -5.44 -1.75
CA GLN A 16 5.74 -6.29 -0.59
C GLN A 16 7.24 -6.56 -0.51
N ASP A 17 7.83 -6.29 0.65
CA ASP A 17 9.27 -6.53 0.91
C ASP A 17 10.19 -5.96 -0.17
N GLY A 18 9.86 -4.77 -0.70
CA GLY A 18 10.63 -4.09 -1.74
C GLY A 18 10.40 -4.61 -3.17
N HIS A 19 9.50 -5.58 -3.36
CA HIS A 19 9.20 -6.19 -4.65
C HIS A 19 7.77 -5.87 -5.07
N VAL A 20 7.58 -5.53 -6.35
CA VAL A 20 6.25 -5.27 -6.93
C VAL A 20 5.78 -6.53 -7.65
N ASP A 21 4.71 -7.15 -7.17
CA ASP A 21 4.05 -8.30 -7.80
C ASP A 21 2.53 -8.25 -7.61
N GLY A 22 1.82 -9.17 -8.26
CA GLY A 22 0.37 -9.31 -8.16
C GLY A 22 -0.07 -10.12 -6.96
N VAL A 23 -1.13 -9.66 -6.30
CA VAL A 23 -1.89 -10.43 -5.30
C VAL A 23 -3.36 -10.47 -5.68
N PRO A 24 -4.12 -11.52 -5.29
CA PRO A 24 -5.57 -11.54 -5.51
C PRO A 24 -6.24 -10.30 -4.90
N ILE A 25 -7.13 -9.65 -5.67
CA ILE A 25 -7.74 -8.39 -5.23
C ILE A 25 -8.52 -8.52 -3.92
N HIS A 26 -9.15 -9.68 -3.67
CA HIS A 26 -9.86 -9.93 -2.42
C HIS A 26 -8.93 -9.90 -1.20
N GLN A 27 -7.68 -10.34 -1.35
CA GLN A 27 -6.67 -10.29 -0.29
C GLN A 27 -6.15 -8.86 -0.11
N ALA A 28 -6.00 -8.11 -1.20
CA ALA A 28 -5.53 -6.72 -1.15
C ALA A 28 -6.49 -5.80 -0.37
N ILE A 29 -7.80 -6.08 -0.41
CA ILE A 29 -8.84 -5.27 0.25
C ILE A 29 -9.33 -5.86 1.57
N ASP A 30 -8.79 -6.99 2.00
CA ASP A 30 -9.27 -7.73 3.18
C ASP A 30 -9.07 -6.95 4.48
N THR A 31 -8.07 -6.06 4.54
CA THR A 31 -7.77 -5.24 5.72
C THR A 31 -7.27 -3.86 5.32
N TYR A 32 -7.76 -2.83 5.99
CA TYR A 32 -7.24 -1.48 5.84
C TYR A 32 -5.87 -1.34 6.51
N ARG A 33 -4.86 -0.97 5.71
CA ARG A 33 -3.52 -0.61 6.21
C ARG A 33 -3.49 0.90 6.49
N LEU A 34 -4.06 1.29 7.63
CA LEU A 34 -4.10 2.69 8.05
C LEU A 34 -2.87 3.04 8.88
N VAL A 35 -2.46 4.31 8.83
CA VAL A 35 -1.52 4.87 9.80
C VAL A 35 -2.27 5.22 11.09
N ASP A 36 -1.62 5.06 12.23
CA ASP A 36 -2.11 5.60 13.50
C ASP A 36 -1.87 7.13 13.52
N PRO A 37 -2.92 7.98 13.53
CA PRO A 37 -2.76 9.43 13.53
C PRO A 37 -2.04 9.98 14.76
N GLU A 38 -2.10 9.27 15.88
CA GLU A 38 -1.43 9.63 17.14
C GLU A 38 -0.07 8.91 17.31
N GLY A 39 0.31 8.08 16.33
CA GLY A 39 1.54 7.31 16.36
C GLY A 39 2.80 8.14 16.10
N GLU A 40 3.94 7.63 16.57
CA GLU A 40 5.26 8.28 16.46
C GLU A 40 5.62 8.64 15.01
N LEU A 41 5.30 7.76 14.05
CA LEU A 41 5.56 8.03 12.62
C LEU A 41 4.86 9.32 12.14
N VAL A 42 3.60 9.51 12.51
CA VAL A 42 2.82 10.69 12.13
C VAL A 42 3.32 11.92 12.90
N ALA A 43 3.70 11.76 14.17
CA ALA A 43 4.28 12.84 14.96
C ALA A 43 5.59 13.36 14.32
N VAL A 44 6.48 12.46 13.90
CA VAL A 44 7.73 12.81 13.19
C VAL A 44 7.43 13.44 11.83
N ALA A 45 6.49 12.88 11.06
CA ALA A 45 6.08 13.45 9.78
C ALA A 45 5.63 14.92 9.96
N ARG A 46 4.73 15.18 10.92
CA ARG A 46 4.27 16.55 11.22
C ARG A 46 5.40 17.48 11.66
N ALA A 47 6.30 17.02 12.55
CA ALA A 47 7.42 17.81 13.02
C ALA A 47 8.42 18.17 11.90
N THR A 48 8.50 17.34 10.85
CA THR A 48 9.36 17.54 9.68
C THR A 48 8.65 18.24 8.51
N GLY A 49 7.37 18.60 8.67
CA GLY A 49 6.57 19.25 7.62
C GLY A 49 6.09 18.29 6.53
N VAL A 50 6.08 16.98 6.78
CA VAL A 50 5.53 15.95 5.90
C VAL A 50 4.06 15.70 6.25
N GLU A 51 3.19 15.74 5.25
CA GLU A 51 1.75 15.47 5.39
C GLU A 51 1.39 14.13 4.73
N LEU A 52 0.56 13.34 5.43
CA LEU A 52 0.08 12.04 4.97
C LEU A 52 -1.38 12.14 4.51
N GLY A 53 -1.64 13.00 3.52
CA GLY A 53 -2.97 13.21 2.93
C GLY A 53 -3.99 13.85 3.89
N ALA A 54 -4.34 15.11 3.64
CA ALA A 54 -5.42 15.82 4.34
C ALA A 54 -6.80 15.45 3.79
#